data_AF-A0A6P6HIM4-F1
#
_entry.id   AF-A0A6P6HIM4-F1
#
_cell.length_a   1.000
_cell.length_b   1.000
_cell.length_c   1.000
_cell.angle_alpha   90.00
_cell.angle_beta   90.00
_cell.angle_gamma   90.00
#
_symmetry.space_group_name_H-M   'P 1'
#
loop_
_entity.id
_entity.type
_entity.pdbx_description
1 polymer ?
#
loop_
_entity_poly.entity_id
_entity_poly.type
_entity_poly.pdbx_seq_one_letter_code
_entity_poly.pdbx_strand_id
1 'polypeptide(L)'
;MNELRPLDVAFLRAVHEKVNIIPVIAKADALMPKETQALKQRIRDQLKEEEINIYQFPDCDSDEDEDFKRQDAEMKESIPFAVVGSCEVVRDGGTRPVRGRRYSWGTVEVENPHHCDFLNLRRMLVQTHLQDLKEVTHDILYEGYRASCLQSLARPGARDRASRSELSA
;
A
#
# COMPACT_ATOMS: atom_id res chain seq x y z
N MET A 1 20.80 -7.90 -0.08
CA MET A 1 20.12 -7.02 -1.04
C MET A 1 18.65 -6.91 -0.61
N ASN A 2 18.40 -6.61 0.67
CA ASN A 2 17.14 -6.96 1.36
C ASN A 2 16.63 -5.78 2.22
N GLU A 3 16.95 -4.55 1.83
CA GLU A 3 16.55 -3.32 2.53
C GLU A 3 15.78 -2.43 1.56
N LEU A 4 14.87 -1.60 2.08
CA LEU A 4 14.33 -0.46 1.35
C LEU A 4 15.48 0.35 0.80
N ARG A 5 15.43 0.63 -0.50
CA ARG A 5 16.49 1.40 -1.14
C ARG A 5 16.41 2.83 -0.60
N PRO A 6 17.54 3.56 -0.49
CA PRO A 6 17.52 4.96 -0.06
C PRO A 6 16.57 5.83 -0.88
N LEU A 7 16.41 5.51 -2.18
CA LEU A 7 15.43 6.14 -3.06
C LEU A 7 13.98 5.89 -2.61
N ASP A 8 13.66 4.66 -2.21
CA ASP A 8 12.32 4.31 -1.72
C ASP A 8 12.01 5.08 -0.43
N VAL A 9 12.97 5.14 0.50
CA VAL A 9 12.82 5.90 1.76
C VAL A 9 12.60 7.39 1.48
N ALA A 10 13.43 8.00 0.63
CA ALA A 10 13.29 9.41 0.27
C ALA A 10 11.95 9.70 -0.41
N PHE A 11 11.52 8.81 -1.30
CA PHE A 11 10.22 8.94 -1.98
C PHE A 11 9.06 8.83 -0.99
N LEU A 12 9.06 7.81 -0.13
CA LEU A 12 8.00 7.58 0.85
C LEU A 12 7.89 8.75 1.83
N ARG A 13 9.01 9.27 2.34
CA ARG A 13 9.03 10.49 3.17
C ARG A 13 8.43 11.72 2.48
N ALA A 14 8.62 11.86 1.17
CA ALA A 14 8.10 13.02 0.46
C ALA A 14 6.56 12.98 0.24
N VAL A 15 5.97 11.79 0.31
CA VAL A 15 4.57 11.55 -0.07
C VAL A 15 3.68 11.04 1.06
N HIS A 16 4.23 10.51 2.15
CA HIS A 16 3.44 9.86 3.22
C HIS A 16 2.44 10.76 3.94
N GLU A 17 2.62 12.08 3.94
CA GLU A 17 1.66 13.04 4.49
C GLU A 17 0.58 13.48 3.48
N LYS A 18 0.66 13.03 2.23
CA LYS A 18 -0.17 13.51 1.12
C LYS A 18 -1.09 12.45 0.54
N VAL A 19 -0.72 11.18 0.67
CA VAL A 19 -1.44 10.06 0.04
C VAL A 19 -1.49 8.86 0.97
N ASN A 20 -2.51 8.02 0.79
CA ASN A 20 -2.55 6.69 1.39
C ASN A 20 -1.49 5.80 0.74
N ILE A 21 -0.55 5.29 1.55
CA ILE A 21 0.51 4.40 1.08
C ILE A 21 0.19 2.96 1.46
N ILE A 22 0.10 2.08 0.46
CA ILE A 22 -0.06 0.63 0.65
C ILE A 22 1.17 -0.06 0.07
N PRO A 23 2.10 -0.54 0.91
CA PRO A 23 3.34 -1.13 0.42
C PRO A 23 3.10 -2.56 -0.10
N VAL A 24 3.78 -2.89 -1.20
CA VAL A 24 3.63 -4.14 -1.94
C VAL A 24 5.01 -4.67 -2.33
N ILE A 25 5.25 -5.96 -2.09
CA ILE A 25 6.41 -6.68 -2.62
C ILE A 25 6.01 -7.22 -4.00
N ALA A 26 6.55 -6.61 -5.05
CA ALA A 26 6.29 -7.01 -6.43
C ALA A 26 7.06 -8.30 -6.80
N LYS A 27 6.52 -9.07 -7.75
CA LYS A 27 7.13 -10.31 -8.26
C LYS A 27 7.51 -11.28 -7.13
N ALA A 28 6.58 -11.49 -6.20
CA ALA A 28 6.80 -12.36 -5.04
C ALA A 28 7.14 -13.81 -5.42
N ASP A 29 6.81 -14.24 -6.64
CA ASP A 29 7.19 -15.53 -7.21
C ASP A 29 8.69 -15.70 -7.49
N ALA A 30 9.48 -14.64 -7.36
CA ALA A 30 10.94 -14.69 -7.40
C ALA A 30 11.57 -14.98 -6.03
N LEU A 31 10.78 -15.06 -4.96
CA LEU A 31 11.23 -15.23 -3.58
C LEU A 31 10.68 -16.53 -3.00
N MET A 32 11.48 -17.21 -2.18
CA MET A 32 11.00 -18.34 -1.39
C MET A 32 10.11 -17.84 -0.25
N PRO A 33 9.13 -18.62 0.24
CA PRO A 33 8.22 -18.19 1.30
C PRO A 33 8.93 -17.66 2.57
N LYS A 34 10.04 -18.30 2.96
CA LYS A 34 10.88 -17.86 4.08
C LYS A 34 11.54 -16.50 3.83
N GLU A 35 12.01 -16.26 2.61
CA GLU A 35 12.62 -14.99 2.21
C GLU A 35 11.58 -13.88 2.15
N THR A 36 10.39 -14.17 1.63
CA THR A 36 9.25 -13.25 1.62
C THR A 36 8.88 -12.83 3.04
N GLN A 37 8.77 -13.78 3.98
CA GLN A 37 8.45 -13.46 5.37
C GLN A 37 9.54 -12.58 6.03
N ALA A 38 10.81 -12.92 5.82
CA ALA A 38 11.93 -12.12 6.32
C ALA A 38 11.95 -10.71 5.71
N LEU A 39 11.66 -10.58 4.41
CA LEU A 39 11.58 -9.29 3.72
C LEU A 39 10.41 -8.45 4.22
N LYS A 40 9.22 -9.06 4.43
CA LYS A 40 8.06 -8.38 5.02
C LYS A 40 8.41 -7.78 6.38
N GLN A 41 9.03 -8.57 7.26
CA GLN A 41 9.40 -8.10 8.59
C GLN A 41 10.38 -6.94 8.51
N ARG A 42 11.42 -7.07 7.69
CA ARG A 42 12.45 -6.03 7.53
C ARG A 42 11.87 -4.73 6.97
N ILE A 43 10.97 -4.80 5.99
CA ILE A 43 10.30 -3.61 5.46
C ILE A 43 9.48 -2.93 6.57
N ARG A 44 8.75 -3.68 7.41
CA ARG A 44 8.01 -3.11 8.54
C ARG A 44 8.92 -2.40 9.54
N ASP A 45 10.04 -3.04 9.87
CA ASP A 45 10.99 -2.48 10.84
C ASP A 45 11.59 -1.17 10.30
N GLN A 46 11.97 -1.14 9.02
CA GLN A 46 12.50 0.07 8.38
C GLN A 46 11.46 1.19 8.23
N LEU A 47 10.21 0.86 7.91
CA LEU A 47 9.14 1.87 7.85
C LEU A 47 8.91 2.52 9.22
N LYS A 48 9.02 1.74 10.30
CA LYS A 48 8.94 2.25 11.68
C LYS A 48 10.16 3.10 12.05
N GLU A 49 11.36 2.64 11.74
CA GLU A 49 12.62 3.35 12.03
C GLU A 49 12.68 4.71 11.32
N GLU A 50 12.22 4.77 10.07
CA GLU A 50 12.25 6.01 9.28
C GLU A 50 11.02 6.93 9.53
N GLU A 51 10.13 6.53 10.44
CA GLU A 51 8.86 7.20 10.80
C GLU A 51 7.93 7.43 9.59
N ILE A 52 7.89 6.46 8.68
CA ILE A 52 7.06 6.52 7.47
C ILE A 52 5.65 6.00 7.78
N ASN A 53 4.71 6.93 7.84
CA ASN A 53 3.28 6.63 7.86
C ASN A 53 2.82 5.91 6.59
N ILE A 54 2.31 4.69 6.77
CA ILE A 54 1.57 3.95 5.74
C ILE A 54 0.11 3.87 6.14
N TYR A 55 -0.76 3.50 5.21
CA TYR A 55 -2.16 3.23 5.52
C TYR A 55 -2.25 2.15 6.60
N GLN A 56 -2.93 2.49 7.69
CA GLN A 56 -3.25 1.57 8.78
C GLN A 56 -4.71 1.19 8.66
N PHE A 57 -5.00 -0.09 8.81
CA PHE A 57 -6.36 -0.56 8.91
C PHE A 57 -7.01 0.02 10.18
N PRO A 58 -8.30 0.40 10.12
CA PRO A 58 -9.05 0.83 11.30
C PRO A 58 -8.92 -0.19 12.44
N ASP A 59 -8.99 0.28 13.67
CA ASP A 59 -9.06 -0.62 14.81
C ASP A 59 -10.43 -1.29 14.85
N CYS A 60 -10.44 -2.61 15.08
CA CYS A 60 -11.70 -3.33 15.28
C CYS A 60 -12.35 -2.89 16.59
N ASP A 61 -13.66 -2.69 16.56
CA ASP A 61 -14.43 -2.40 17.75
C ASP A 61 -14.39 -3.57 18.75
N SER A 62 -14.37 -3.25 20.04
CA SER A 62 -14.14 -4.25 21.10
C SER A 62 -15.25 -5.31 21.21
N ASP A 63 -16.45 -4.99 20.74
CA ASP A 63 -17.65 -5.83 20.71
C ASP A 63 -17.77 -6.71 19.47
N GLU A 64 -16.85 -6.59 18.50
CA GLU A 64 -16.78 -7.49 17.34
C GLU A 64 -16.39 -8.93 17.74
N ASP A 65 -16.91 -9.90 16.98
CA ASP A 65 -16.66 -11.32 17.20
C ASP A 65 -15.18 -11.69 16.99
N GLU A 66 -14.71 -12.71 17.71
CA GLU A 66 -13.32 -13.20 17.67
C GLU A 66 -12.85 -13.58 16.24
N ASP A 67 -13.75 -14.10 15.42
CA ASP A 67 -13.43 -14.45 14.03
C ASP A 67 -13.15 -13.21 13.17
N PHE A 68 -13.86 -12.10 13.41
CA PHE A 68 -13.63 -10.84 12.70
C PHE A 68 -12.29 -10.23 13.11
N LYS A 69 -12.01 -10.20 14.43
CA LYS A 69 -10.72 -9.75 14.98
C LYS A 69 -9.54 -10.53 14.41
N ARG A 70 -9.67 -11.86 14.27
CA ARG A 70 -8.64 -12.70 13.67
C ARG A 70 -8.40 -12.33 12.20
N GLN A 71 -9.47 -12.15 11.43
CA GLN A 71 -9.37 -11.79 10.01
C GLN A 71 -8.73 -10.41 9.80
N ASP A 72 -9.04 -9.43 10.67
CA ASP A 72 -8.41 -8.11 10.63
C ASP A 72 -6.92 -8.18 10.97
N ALA A 73 -6.55 -8.93 12.01
CA ALA A 73 -5.16 -9.15 12.38
C ALA A 73 -4.36 -9.81 11.24
N GLU A 74 -4.92 -10.82 10.57
CA GLU A 74 -4.32 -11.45 9.39
C GLU A 74 -4.13 -10.46 8.23
N MET A 75 -5.08 -9.52 8.05
CA MET A 75 -4.98 -8.49 7.01
C MET A 75 -3.91 -7.45 7.35
N LYS A 76 -3.82 -7.01 8.61
CA LYS A 76 -2.74 -6.16 9.13
C LYS A 76 -1.37 -6.83 8.96
N GLU A 77 -1.26 -8.12 9.29
CA GLU A 77 -0.03 -8.89 9.11
C GLU A 77 0.29 -9.19 7.63
N SER A 78 -0.66 -9.01 6.73
CA SER A 78 -0.40 -9.20 5.29
C SER A 78 0.43 -8.06 4.69
N ILE A 79 0.47 -6.87 5.30
CA ILE A 79 1.21 -5.70 4.80
C ILE A 79 2.71 -5.82 5.13
N PRO A 80 3.64 -5.68 4.18
CA PRO A 80 3.41 -5.40 2.76
C PRO A 80 2.94 -6.64 2.00
N PHE A 81 1.95 -6.46 1.11
CA PHE A 81 1.38 -7.56 0.34
C PHE A 81 2.40 -8.12 -0.66
N ALA A 82 2.67 -9.42 -0.61
CA ALA A 82 3.54 -10.09 -1.55
C ALA A 82 2.71 -10.57 -2.73
N VAL A 83 2.80 -9.89 -3.88
CA VAL A 83 1.89 -10.09 -5.01
C VAL A 83 2.60 -10.58 -6.26
N VAL A 84 1.84 -11.33 -7.05
CA VAL A 84 2.21 -11.76 -8.40
C VAL A 84 1.15 -11.22 -9.35
N GLY A 85 1.59 -10.55 -10.41
CA GLY A 85 0.71 -10.06 -11.47
C GLY A 85 0.82 -10.92 -12.72
N SER A 86 -0.31 -11.20 -13.38
CA SER A 86 -0.34 -11.80 -14.71
C SER A 86 -1.57 -11.36 -15.50
N CYS A 87 -1.37 -11.04 -16.78
CA CYS A 87 -2.44 -10.87 -17.76
C CYS A 87 -2.74 -12.17 -18.52
N GLU A 88 -1.87 -13.18 -18.39
CA GLU A 88 -2.02 -14.45 -19.08
C GLU A 88 -3.01 -15.36 -18.34
N VAL A 89 -3.83 -16.04 -19.12
CA VAL A 89 -4.78 -17.02 -18.62
C VAL A 89 -4.23 -18.41 -18.94
N VAL A 90 -3.91 -19.15 -17.88
CA VAL A 90 -3.29 -20.45 -17.96
C VAL A 90 -4.37 -21.52 -17.74
N ARG A 91 -4.30 -22.58 -18.54
CA ARG A 91 -5.08 -23.81 -18.35
C ARG A 91 -4.08 -24.91 -18.02
N ASP A 92 -4.00 -25.27 -16.75
CA ASP A 92 -3.06 -26.29 -16.26
C ASP A 92 -3.80 -27.26 -15.33
N GLY A 93 -4.23 -28.40 -15.86
CA GLY A 93 -4.85 -29.50 -15.11
C GLY A 93 -6.24 -29.26 -14.48
N GLY A 94 -6.65 -28.02 -14.25
CA GLY A 94 -7.95 -27.67 -13.66
C GLY A 94 -9.09 -27.49 -14.66
N THR A 95 -10.34 -27.58 -14.19
CA THR A 95 -11.55 -27.37 -15.00
C THR A 95 -11.76 -25.91 -15.41
N ARG A 96 -11.18 -24.94 -14.69
CA ARG A 96 -11.37 -23.50 -14.94
C ARG A 96 -10.06 -22.82 -15.34
N PRO A 97 -10.07 -21.96 -16.38
CA PRO A 97 -8.93 -21.08 -16.67
C PRO A 97 -8.66 -20.13 -15.52
N VAL A 98 -7.39 -20.01 -15.11
CA VAL A 98 -6.94 -19.12 -14.02
C VAL A 98 -5.88 -18.15 -14.54
N ARG A 99 -5.80 -16.95 -13.95
CA ARG A 99 -4.71 -16.03 -14.25
C ARG A 99 -3.44 -16.49 -13.55
N GLY A 100 -2.34 -16.60 -14.28
CA GLY A 100 -1.11 -17.17 -13.74
C GLY A 100 0.11 -16.93 -14.59
N ARG A 101 1.29 -17.24 -14.05
CA ARG A 101 2.57 -17.22 -14.77
C ARG A 101 3.05 -18.65 -14.92
N ARG A 102 3.33 -19.08 -16.16
CA ARG A 102 3.84 -20.42 -16.45
C ARG A 102 5.37 -20.41 -16.51
N TYR A 103 5.97 -21.34 -15.79
CA TYR A 103 7.39 -21.64 -15.81
C TYR A 103 7.63 -23.09 -16.25
N SER A 104 8.88 -23.43 -16.56
CA SER A 104 9.25 -24.81 -16.91
C SER A 104 9.05 -25.80 -15.76
N TRP A 105 9.02 -25.31 -14.52
CA TRP A 105 8.87 -26.09 -13.29
C TRP A 105 7.47 -26.06 -12.69
N GLY A 106 6.53 -25.29 -13.25
CA GLY A 106 5.16 -25.20 -12.75
C GLY A 106 4.45 -23.90 -13.11
N THR A 107 3.23 -23.76 -12.59
CA THR A 107 2.39 -22.58 -12.83
C THR A 107 2.12 -21.86 -11.50
N VAL A 108 2.40 -20.55 -11.45
CA VAL A 108 2.03 -19.69 -10.33
C VAL A 108 0.68 -19.04 -10.62
N GLU A 109 -0.35 -19.49 -9.91
CA GLU A 109 -1.70 -18.93 -9.97
C GLU A 109 -1.82 -17.64 -9.15
N VAL A 110 -2.30 -16.56 -9.77
CA VAL A 110 -2.42 -15.23 -9.14
C VAL A 110 -3.54 -15.20 -8.08
N GLU A 111 -4.63 -15.92 -8.31
CA GLU A 111 -5.78 -15.94 -7.40
C GLU A 111 -5.69 -17.06 -6.34
N ASN A 112 -4.52 -17.69 -6.18
CA ASN A 112 -4.32 -18.73 -5.20
C ASN A 112 -3.65 -18.14 -3.93
N PRO A 113 -4.31 -18.17 -2.76
CA PRO A 113 -3.75 -17.65 -1.51
C PRO A 113 -2.44 -18.29 -1.07
N HIS A 114 -2.17 -19.54 -1.50
CA HIS A 114 -0.93 -20.22 -1.18
C HIS A 114 0.26 -19.74 -2.03
N HIS A 115 0.00 -19.01 -3.11
CA HIS A 115 1.04 -18.49 -4.00
C HIS A 115 1.36 -17.02 -3.75
N CYS A 116 0.35 -16.18 -3.48
CA CYS A 116 0.55 -14.76 -3.24
C CYS A 116 -0.65 -14.08 -2.55
N ASP A 117 -0.44 -12.88 -2.04
CA ASP A 117 -1.44 -12.10 -1.31
C ASP A 117 -2.36 -11.26 -2.21
N PHE A 118 -2.39 -11.54 -3.53
CA PHE A 118 -3.16 -10.74 -4.48
C PHE A 118 -4.65 -10.66 -4.11
N LEU A 119 -5.23 -11.77 -3.61
CA LEU A 119 -6.62 -11.77 -3.15
C LEU A 119 -6.86 -10.86 -1.94
N ASN A 120 -5.90 -10.80 -1.01
CA ASN A 120 -5.99 -9.92 0.16
C ASN A 120 -5.89 -8.45 -0.26
N LEU A 121 -4.94 -8.12 -1.15
CA LEU A 121 -4.83 -6.77 -1.71
C LEU A 121 -6.11 -6.35 -2.47
N ARG A 122 -6.68 -7.24 -3.29
CA ARG A 122 -7.94 -6.98 -4.02
C ARG A 122 -9.11 -6.77 -3.07
N ARG A 123 -9.25 -7.62 -2.04
CA ARG A 123 -10.30 -7.50 -1.03
C ARG A 123 -10.22 -6.17 -0.29
N MET A 124 -9.01 -5.79 0.12
CA MET A 124 -8.74 -4.52 0.78
C MET A 124 -9.18 -3.34 -0.09
N LEU A 125 -8.66 -3.26 -1.32
CA LEU A 125 -8.87 -2.11 -2.21
C LEU A 125 -10.29 -1.97 -2.75
N VAL A 126 -10.99 -3.08 -3.04
CA VAL A 126 -12.25 -3.04 -3.81
C VAL A 126 -13.47 -3.41 -2.98
N GLN A 127 -13.31 -4.18 -1.91
CA GLN A 127 -14.44 -4.76 -1.19
C GLN A 127 -14.64 -4.21 0.22
N THR A 128 -13.55 -3.93 0.94
CA THR A 128 -13.62 -3.67 2.39
C THR A 128 -13.22 -2.24 2.76
N HIS A 129 -12.07 -1.74 2.28
CA HIS A 129 -11.46 -0.52 2.80
C HIS A 129 -11.50 0.67 1.83
N LEU A 130 -12.19 0.54 0.69
CA LEU A 130 -12.26 1.62 -0.30
C LEU A 130 -12.88 2.90 0.27
N GLN A 131 -13.91 2.77 1.10
CA GLN A 131 -14.62 3.90 1.66
C GLN A 131 -13.75 4.62 2.71
N ASP A 132 -13.12 3.87 3.61
CA ASP A 132 -12.18 4.40 4.59
C ASP A 132 -10.97 5.10 3.93
N LEU A 133 -10.40 4.51 2.87
CA LEU A 133 -9.34 5.16 2.08
C LEU A 133 -9.78 6.53 1.54
N LYS A 134 -11.05 6.67 1.12
CA LYS A 134 -11.59 7.95 0.66
C LYS A 134 -11.78 8.94 1.81
N GLU A 135 -12.27 8.48 2.95
CA GLU A 135 -12.46 9.30 4.16
C GLU A 135 -11.13 9.82 4.68
N VAL A 136 -10.12 8.97 4.87
CA VAL A 136 -8.75 9.38 5.23
C VAL A 136 -8.18 10.38 4.22
N THR A 137 -8.41 10.15 2.92
CA THR A 137 -7.95 11.10 1.89
C THR A 137 -8.62 12.46 2.04
N HIS A 138 -9.92 12.48 2.31
CA HIS A 138 -10.68 13.72 2.43
C HIS A 138 -10.38 14.45 3.74
N ASP A 139 -10.63 13.79 4.87
CA ASP A 139 -10.70 14.39 6.20
C ASP A 139 -9.33 14.63 6.83
N ILE A 140 -8.31 13.90 6.39
CA ILE A 140 -6.96 14.00 6.95
C ILE A 140 -6.01 14.62 5.92
N LEU A 141 -5.81 13.95 4.78
CA LEU A 141 -4.77 14.34 3.83
C LEU A 141 -5.12 15.64 3.10
N TYR A 142 -6.33 15.74 2.57
CA TYR A 142 -6.80 16.93 1.87
C TYR A 142 -7.05 18.11 2.83
N GLU A 143 -7.71 17.87 3.98
CA GLU A 143 -7.91 18.91 4.99
C GLU A 143 -6.57 19.49 5.49
N GLY A 144 -5.56 18.64 5.73
CA GLY A 144 -4.22 19.08 6.12
C GLY A 144 -3.57 19.98 5.05
N TYR A 145 -3.67 19.59 3.79
CA TYR A 145 -3.23 20.42 2.68
C TYR A 145 -4.01 21.75 2.59
N ARG A 146 -5.34 21.71 2.75
CA ARG A 146 -6.20 22.90 2.70
C ARG A 146 -5.84 23.89 3.81
N ALA A 147 -5.65 23.41 5.03
CA ALA A 147 -5.24 24.22 6.18
C ALA A 147 -3.90 24.91 5.93
N SER A 148 -2.89 24.17 5.45
CA SER A 148 -1.58 24.71 5.07
C SER A 148 -1.68 25.80 3.99
N CYS A 149 -2.48 25.56 2.94
CA CYS A 149 -2.73 26.55 1.89
C CYS A 149 -3.37 27.84 2.43
N LEU A 150 -4.44 27.71 3.22
CA LEU A 150 -5.13 28.87 3.81
C LEU A 150 -4.22 29.68 4.73
N GLN A 151 -3.38 29.02 5.54
CA GLN A 151 -2.39 29.70 6.37
C GLN A 151 -1.36 30.46 5.54
N SER A 152 -0.90 29.87 4.43
CA SER A 152 0.06 30.54 3.53
C SER A 152 -0.52 31.81 2.90
N LEU A 153 -1.81 31.79 2.55
CA LEU A 153 -2.56 32.91 1.96
C LEU A 153 -2.87 34.01 2.99
N ALA A 154 -3.09 33.63 4.26
CA ALA A 154 -3.37 34.55 5.35
C ALA A 154 -2.13 35.33 5.84
N ARG A 155 -0.91 34.96 5.42
CA ARG A 155 0.31 35.71 5.76
C ARG A 155 0.33 37.07 5.05
N PRO A 156 0.46 38.20 5.80
CA PRO A 156 0.60 39.53 5.19
C PRO A 156 1.82 39.57 4.25
N GLY A 157 1.61 39.92 2.98
CA GLY A 157 2.63 39.97 1.94
C GLY A 157 2.64 38.79 0.95
N ALA A 158 1.79 37.77 1.10
CA ALA A 158 1.68 36.66 0.15
C ALA A 158 1.10 37.10 -1.22
N ARG A 159 0.18 38.07 -1.23
CA ARG A 159 -0.39 38.65 -2.46
C ARG A 159 0.64 39.39 -3.32
N ASP A 160 1.68 39.99 -2.71
CA ASP A 160 2.71 40.73 -3.43
C ASP A 160 3.82 39.85 -4.04
N ARG A 161 3.95 38.59 -3.58
CA ARG A 161 4.92 37.64 -4.16
C ARG A 161 4.38 36.90 -5.37
N ALA A 162 3.09 36.54 -5.37
CA ALA A 162 2.45 35.88 -6.52
C ALA A 162 2.51 36.78 -7.76
N SER A 163 2.19 38.07 -7.61
CA SER A 163 2.24 39.07 -8.69
C SER A 163 3.66 39.35 -9.20
N ARG A 164 4.69 39.31 -8.33
CA ARG A 164 6.10 39.46 -8.75
C ARG A 164 6.67 38.26 -9.50
N SER A 165 6.14 37.05 -9.27
CA SER A 165 6.60 35.85 -9.98
C SER A 165 6.12 35.79 -11.43
N GLU A 166 4.96 36.38 -11.75
CA GLU A 166 4.42 36.45 -13.11
C GLU A 166 5.09 37.53 -13.98
N LEU A 167 5.82 38.48 -13.38
CA LEU A 167 6.53 39.57 -14.07
C LEU A 167 8.00 39.26 -14.39
N SER A 168 8.49 38.07 -14.01
CA SER A 168 9.90 37.66 -14.18
C SER A 168 10.08 36.46 -15.13
N ALA A 169 9.06 36.11 -15.91
CA ALA A 169 9.14 35.08 -16.95
C ALA A 169 9.11 35.71 -18.35
#